data_AF-A0A4Q2ZDG1-F1
#
_entry.id   AF-A0A4Q2ZDG1-F1
#
_cell.length_a   1.000
_cell.length_b   1.000
_cell.length_c   1.000
_cell.angle_alpha   90.00
_cell.angle_beta   90.00
_cell.angle_gamma   90.00
#
_symmetry.space_group_name_H-M   'P 1'
#
loop_
_entity.id
_entity.type
_entity.pdbx_description
1 polymer ?
#
loop_
_entity_poly.entity_id
_entity_poly.type
_entity_poly.pdbx_seq_one_letter_code
_entity_poly.pdbx_strand_id
1 'polypeptide(L)'
;MRYLLALAALSTASAIPAAQDRNDLASRVKAGEGWGTSAITTGEITACWATWKALREHVAQNGQGSFPPDYTVANLDWRVADWTRALERAFAQRPEDRVPESNQELQLARTEIGGAKIGARAEASGSCKKLPEGIRASAAPKSPSGQAKASVPTKAAPAANAESPALTAASTGPLGAEAFTKGVAHRDGVGRPINRAAAYYWFLRAAMAQDPHPDAARELARSRESGPLESAEGAALFKQAEHLVLYASTDRELKASKPKSFALHLQAAELGHLPSINTMMSAFRERGWGTEPDIVKSREWAQISAEFGDREGERVLAAYM
;
A
#
# COMPACT_ATOMS: atom_id res chain seq x y z
N MET A 1 42.03 -20.43 -45.06
CA MET A 1 41.48 -20.58 -43.70
C MET A 1 40.06 -20.00 -43.70
N ARG A 2 39.01 -20.70 -43.24
CA ARG A 2 38.61 -20.92 -41.82
C ARG A 2 38.37 -19.58 -41.10
N TYR A 3 37.19 -19.17 -40.62
CA TYR A 3 35.78 -19.68 -40.62
C TYR A 3 34.84 -18.50 -41.02
N LEU A 4 33.63 -18.62 -41.62
CA LEU A 4 32.35 -19.32 -41.32
C LEU A 4 31.44 -18.64 -40.25
N LEU A 5 30.15 -18.46 -40.59
CA LEU A 5 28.96 -18.00 -39.80
C LEU A 5 28.91 -16.47 -39.48
N ALA A 6 27.84 -15.68 -39.69
CA ALA A 6 26.36 -15.79 -39.59
C ALA A 6 25.82 -15.52 -38.15
N LEU A 7 24.67 -14.88 -37.87
CA LEU A 7 23.52 -14.34 -38.65
C LEU A 7 23.33 -12.81 -38.35
N ALA A 8 22.60 -11.94 -39.08
CA ALA A 8 21.15 -11.87 -39.41
C ALA A 8 20.20 -11.91 -38.17
N ALA A 9 19.11 -11.13 -38.07
CA ALA A 9 18.61 -9.95 -38.82
C ALA A 9 17.48 -9.24 -38.01
N LEU A 10 16.98 -8.09 -38.50
CA LEU A 10 15.64 -7.48 -38.26
C LEU A 10 15.11 -7.42 -36.80
N SER A 11 14.99 -6.22 -36.22
CA SER A 11 13.76 -5.40 -36.29
C SER A 11 12.48 -6.07 -35.76
N THR A 12 12.15 -5.81 -34.49
CA THR A 12 10.94 -5.04 -34.09
C THR A 12 10.89 -4.87 -32.56
N ALA A 13 10.52 -3.69 -32.09
CA ALA A 13 10.04 -3.52 -30.72
C ALA A 13 8.60 -4.04 -30.66
N SER A 14 8.43 -5.33 -30.36
CA SER A 14 7.10 -5.96 -30.35
C SER A 14 6.29 -5.54 -29.12
N ALA A 15 5.45 -4.52 -29.28
CA ALA A 15 4.48 -4.12 -28.27
C ALA A 15 3.40 -5.19 -28.13
N ILE A 16 3.40 -5.93 -27.01
CA ILE A 16 2.43 -6.99 -26.74
C ILE A 16 1.03 -6.36 -26.56
N PRO A 17 0.01 -6.75 -27.35
CA PRO A 17 -1.27 -6.04 -27.39
C PRO A 17 -2.17 -6.38 -26.19
N ALA A 18 -2.57 -5.37 -25.41
CA ALA A 18 -3.37 -5.47 -24.19
C ALA A 18 -4.88 -5.82 -24.40
N ALA A 19 -5.20 -6.55 -25.47
CA ALA A 19 -6.56 -6.93 -25.86
C ALA A 19 -6.90 -8.41 -25.62
N GLN A 20 -5.90 -9.31 -25.71
CA GLN A 20 -6.15 -10.75 -25.85
C GLN A 20 -6.39 -11.48 -24.51
N ASP A 21 -5.92 -10.92 -23.39
CA ASP A 21 -5.98 -11.50 -22.03
C ASP A 21 -7.34 -11.33 -21.32
N ARG A 22 -8.35 -10.72 -21.97
CA ARG A 22 -9.70 -10.57 -21.38
C ARG A 22 -10.60 -11.79 -21.58
N ASN A 23 -10.27 -12.66 -22.54
CA ASN A 23 -11.24 -13.59 -23.10
C ASN A 23 -11.26 -14.98 -22.43
N ASP A 24 -10.28 -15.31 -21.57
CA ASP A 24 -10.25 -16.58 -20.83
C ASP A 24 -10.11 -16.36 -19.31
N LEU A 25 -11.19 -15.84 -18.71
CA LEU A 25 -11.30 -15.71 -17.26
C LEU A 25 -11.39 -17.08 -16.57
N ALA A 26 -11.84 -18.12 -17.27
CA ALA A 26 -11.94 -19.47 -16.73
C ALA A 26 -10.55 -20.10 -16.47
N SER A 27 -9.61 -20.00 -17.40
CA SER A 27 -8.23 -20.42 -17.16
C SER A 27 -7.53 -19.58 -16.10
N ARG A 28 -7.85 -18.27 -15.99
CA ARG A 28 -7.31 -17.41 -14.93
C ARG A 28 -7.83 -17.82 -13.54
N VAL A 29 -9.12 -18.11 -13.38
CA VAL A 29 -9.66 -18.74 -12.15
C VAL A 29 -8.91 -20.05 -11.85
N LYS A 30 -8.72 -20.92 -12.85
CA LYS A 30 -8.06 -22.21 -12.69
C LYS A 30 -6.57 -22.09 -12.31
N ALA A 31 -5.87 -21.05 -12.75
CA ALA A 31 -4.50 -20.75 -12.32
C ALA A 31 -4.46 -20.42 -10.83
N GLY A 32 -5.37 -19.55 -10.36
CA GLY A 32 -5.51 -19.19 -8.96
C GLY A 32 -5.92 -20.35 -8.04
N GLU A 33 -6.67 -21.34 -8.53
CA GLU A 33 -7.03 -22.54 -7.74
C GLU A 33 -5.82 -23.36 -7.27
N GLY A 34 -4.67 -23.23 -7.94
CA GLY A 34 -3.40 -23.80 -7.49
C GLY A 34 -2.78 -23.09 -6.28
N TRP A 35 -3.17 -21.84 -6.02
CA TRP A 35 -2.61 -20.98 -4.97
C TRP A 35 -3.39 -21.17 -3.66
N GLY A 36 -3.27 -22.36 -3.06
CA GLY A 36 -3.97 -22.71 -1.82
C GLY A 36 -3.39 -22.01 -0.60
N THR A 37 -4.11 -21.05 -0.03
CA THR A 37 -3.75 -20.34 1.20
C THR A 37 -4.33 -21.03 2.45
N SER A 38 -3.48 -21.71 3.23
CA SER A 38 -3.88 -22.36 4.49
C SER A 38 -3.88 -21.39 5.69
N ALA A 39 -3.08 -20.33 5.65
CA ALA A 39 -3.17 -19.19 6.56
C ALA A 39 -3.72 -17.98 5.80
N ILE A 40 -4.70 -17.29 6.36
CA ILE A 40 -5.38 -16.14 5.73
C ILE A 40 -5.59 -15.06 6.81
N THR A 41 -4.98 -13.89 6.62
CA THR A 41 -5.11 -12.73 7.50
C THR A 41 -6.49 -12.08 7.39
N THR A 42 -6.88 -11.24 8.35
CA THR A 42 -8.12 -10.45 8.28
C THR A 42 -8.18 -9.57 7.03
N GLY A 43 -7.05 -9.08 6.53
CA GLY A 43 -6.95 -8.35 5.27
C GLY A 43 -7.27 -9.23 4.06
N GLU A 44 -6.69 -10.42 3.97
CA GLU A 44 -6.98 -11.38 2.89
C GLU A 44 -8.41 -11.93 2.96
N ILE A 45 -8.97 -12.13 4.18
CA ILE A 45 -10.41 -12.45 4.35
C ILE A 45 -11.28 -11.32 3.77
N THR A 46 -10.91 -10.07 4.01
CA THR A 46 -11.59 -8.89 3.47
C THR A 46 -11.45 -8.83 1.95
N ALA A 47 -10.26 -9.06 1.39
CA ALA A 47 -10.00 -9.04 -0.05
C ALA A 47 -10.71 -10.18 -0.79
N CYS A 48 -10.76 -11.39 -0.22
CA CYS A 48 -11.53 -12.52 -0.77
C CYS A 48 -13.03 -12.24 -0.72
N TRP A 49 -13.57 -11.76 0.39
CA TRP A 49 -14.97 -11.34 0.50
C TRP A 49 -15.33 -10.27 -0.53
N ALA A 50 -14.51 -9.22 -0.63
CA ALA A 50 -14.68 -8.13 -1.57
C ALA A 50 -14.66 -8.61 -3.03
N THR A 51 -13.74 -9.51 -3.37
CA THR A 51 -13.64 -10.11 -4.71
C THR A 51 -14.89 -10.93 -5.04
N TRP A 52 -15.35 -11.82 -4.15
CA TRP A 52 -16.57 -12.58 -4.38
C TRP A 52 -17.82 -11.72 -4.49
N LYS A 53 -17.93 -10.65 -3.68
CA LYS A 53 -19.09 -9.75 -3.70
C LYS A 53 -19.12 -8.89 -4.96
N ALA A 54 -17.99 -8.32 -5.36
CA ALA A 54 -17.89 -7.56 -6.61
C ALA A 54 -18.10 -8.46 -7.85
N LEU A 55 -17.66 -9.72 -7.82
CA LEU A 55 -17.98 -10.70 -8.88
C LEU A 55 -19.48 -11.01 -8.93
N ARG A 56 -20.13 -11.22 -7.78
CA ARG A 56 -21.58 -11.42 -7.69
C ARG A 56 -22.33 -10.25 -8.30
N GLU A 57 -21.97 -9.03 -7.93
CA GLU A 57 -22.57 -7.80 -8.47
C GLU A 57 -22.33 -7.67 -9.99
N HIS A 58 -21.11 -7.92 -10.47
CA HIS A 58 -20.79 -7.89 -11.89
C HIS A 58 -21.58 -8.92 -12.70
N VAL A 59 -21.66 -10.18 -12.23
CA VAL A 59 -22.42 -11.25 -12.90
C VAL A 59 -23.92 -10.99 -12.88
N ALA A 60 -24.45 -10.39 -11.81
CA ALA A 60 -25.86 -10.00 -11.74
C ALA A 60 -26.21 -8.85 -12.71
N GLN A 61 -25.25 -7.99 -13.05
CA GLN A 61 -25.43 -6.85 -13.96
C GLN A 61 -25.15 -7.18 -15.44
N ASN A 62 -24.13 -8.02 -15.70
CA ASN A 62 -23.58 -8.25 -17.05
C ASN A 62 -23.75 -9.70 -17.55
N GLY A 63 -24.28 -10.59 -16.71
CA GLY A 63 -24.29 -12.04 -16.95
C GLY A 63 -22.94 -12.70 -16.63
N GLN A 64 -22.87 -14.02 -16.81
CA GLN A 64 -21.68 -14.82 -16.49
C GLN A 64 -20.47 -14.50 -17.40
N GLY A 65 -20.69 -14.04 -18.64
CA GLY A 65 -19.62 -13.75 -19.59
C GLY A 65 -18.69 -14.95 -19.81
N SER A 66 -17.37 -14.70 -19.74
CA SER A 66 -16.31 -15.71 -19.87
C SER A 66 -15.85 -16.31 -18.53
N PHE A 67 -16.55 -16.04 -17.41
CA PHE A 67 -16.28 -16.72 -16.13
C PHE A 67 -16.72 -18.20 -16.17
N PRO A 68 -16.17 -19.08 -15.31
CA PRO A 68 -16.53 -20.49 -15.24
C PRO A 68 -18.04 -20.75 -15.05
N PRO A 69 -18.57 -21.90 -15.52
CA PRO A 69 -19.98 -22.27 -15.32
C PRO A 69 -20.45 -22.34 -13.86
N ASP A 70 -19.55 -22.39 -12.86
CA ASP A 70 -19.93 -22.30 -11.45
C ASP A 70 -20.18 -20.87 -10.95
N TYR A 71 -19.89 -19.83 -11.75
CA TYR A 71 -20.03 -18.41 -11.39
C TYR A 71 -21.44 -17.89 -11.72
N THR A 72 -22.47 -18.59 -11.27
CA THR A 72 -23.87 -18.10 -11.31
C THR A 72 -24.15 -17.20 -10.11
N VAL A 73 -25.11 -16.28 -10.21
CA VAL A 73 -25.48 -15.39 -9.08
C VAL A 73 -25.81 -16.18 -7.82
N ALA A 74 -26.54 -17.30 -7.92
CA ALA A 74 -26.88 -18.16 -6.78
C ALA A 74 -25.68 -18.84 -6.11
N ASN A 75 -24.70 -19.30 -6.91
CA ASN A 75 -23.47 -19.89 -6.37
C ASN A 75 -22.56 -18.81 -5.77
N LEU A 76 -22.50 -17.63 -6.38
CA LEU A 76 -21.73 -16.50 -5.88
C LEU A 76 -22.34 -15.93 -4.59
N ASP A 77 -23.66 -15.88 -4.46
CA ASP A 77 -24.37 -15.53 -3.21
C ASP A 77 -23.99 -16.48 -2.06
N TRP A 78 -23.91 -17.79 -2.33
CA TRP A 78 -23.41 -18.77 -1.37
C TRP A 78 -21.95 -18.50 -0.97
N ARG A 79 -21.05 -18.24 -1.94
CA ARG A 79 -19.64 -17.91 -1.65
C ARG A 79 -19.51 -16.61 -0.84
N VAL A 80 -20.29 -15.57 -1.18
CA VAL A 80 -20.33 -14.31 -0.44
C VAL A 80 -20.83 -14.52 0.99
N ALA A 81 -21.86 -15.34 1.21
CA ALA A 81 -22.34 -15.65 2.56
C ALA A 81 -21.31 -16.40 3.41
N ASP A 82 -20.54 -17.32 2.82
CA ASP A 82 -19.46 -18.03 3.52
C ASP A 82 -18.28 -17.11 3.87
N TRP A 83 -17.84 -16.26 2.93
CA TRP A 83 -16.80 -15.26 3.20
C TRP A 83 -17.27 -14.13 4.12
N THR A 84 -18.58 -13.81 4.15
CA THR A 84 -19.14 -12.86 5.13
C THR A 84 -19.01 -13.42 6.55
N ARG A 85 -19.32 -14.71 6.77
CA ARG A 85 -19.08 -15.35 8.07
C ARG A 85 -17.59 -15.47 8.43
N ALA A 86 -16.71 -15.53 7.43
CA ALA A 86 -15.27 -15.43 7.65
C ALA A 86 -14.85 -14.04 8.15
N LEU A 87 -15.39 -13.00 7.53
CA LEU A 87 -15.21 -11.61 7.92
C LEU A 87 -15.72 -11.38 9.36
N GLU A 88 -16.96 -11.80 9.64
CA GLU A 88 -17.58 -11.69 10.96
C GLU A 88 -16.80 -12.41 12.05
N ARG A 89 -16.22 -13.58 11.75
CA ARG A 89 -15.37 -14.29 12.71
C ARG A 89 -14.01 -13.60 12.91
N ALA A 90 -13.41 -13.06 11.85
CA ALA A 90 -12.14 -12.34 11.94
C ALA A 90 -12.26 -11.05 12.77
N PHE A 91 -13.43 -10.39 12.71
CA PHE A 91 -13.77 -9.21 13.50
C PHE A 91 -14.60 -9.50 14.77
N ALA A 92 -14.77 -10.76 15.17
CA ALA A 92 -15.65 -11.13 16.30
C ALA A 92 -15.20 -10.58 17.67
N GLN A 93 -13.92 -10.22 17.81
CA GLN A 93 -13.35 -9.59 19.01
C GLN A 93 -13.18 -8.07 18.86
N ARG A 94 -13.57 -7.51 17.70
CA ARG A 94 -13.47 -6.09 17.33
C ARG A 94 -14.61 -5.71 16.37
N PRO A 95 -15.88 -5.70 16.83
CA PRO A 95 -17.02 -5.35 15.98
C PRO A 95 -16.98 -3.90 15.46
N GLU A 96 -16.13 -3.04 16.03
CA GLU A 96 -15.79 -1.70 15.55
C GLU A 96 -14.90 -1.70 14.30
N ASP A 97 -13.98 -2.67 14.18
CA ASP A 97 -13.17 -2.92 12.98
C ASP A 97 -14.00 -3.64 11.86
N ARG A 98 -15.26 -4.03 12.15
CA ARG A 98 -16.11 -4.82 11.23
C ARG A 98 -16.49 -4.02 9.98
N VAL A 99 -15.78 -4.32 8.90
CA VAL A 99 -15.98 -3.87 7.52
C VAL A 99 -17.46 -3.60 7.15
N PRO A 100 -17.84 -2.32 6.97
CA PRO A 100 -19.10 -1.93 6.36
C PRO A 100 -19.04 -2.08 4.82
N GLU A 101 -20.19 -1.99 4.15
CA GLU A 101 -20.28 -2.11 2.68
C GLU A 101 -19.63 -0.96 1.90
N SER A 102 -19.11 0.06 2.59
CA SER A 102 -18.38 1.21 2.06
C SER A 102 -16.87 1.00 1.88
N ASN A 103 -16.32 -0.16 2.26
CA ASN A 103 -14.87 -0.41 2.31
C ASN A 103 -14.17 -0.24 0.94
N GLN A 104 -13.01 0.44 0.98
CA GLN A 104 -12.06 0.62 -0.11
C GLN A 104 -11.75 -0.68 -0.87
N GLU A 105 -11.61 -1.83 -0.21
CA GLU A 105 -11.36 -3.12 -0.88
C GLU A 105 -12.52 -3.59 -1.75
N LEU A 106 -13.78 -3.35 -1.34
CA LEU A 106 -14.94 -3.67 -2.16
C LEU A 106 -15.05 -2.73 -3.37
N GLN A 107 -14.73 -1.44 -3.19
CA GLN A 107 -14.68 -0.48 -4.30
C GLN A 107 -13.50 -0.77 -5.26
N LEU A 108 -12.35 -1.22 -4.74
CA LEU A 108 -11.22 -1.68 -5.54
C LEU A 108 -11.60 -2.93 -6.33
N ALA A 109 -12.18 -3.96 -5.70
CA ALA A 109 -12.65 -5.15 -6.39
C ALA A 109 -13.66 -4.82 -7.50
N ARG A 110 -14.65 -3.95 -7.23
CA ARG A 110 -15.60 -3.44 -8.24
C ARG A 110 -14.90 -2.75 -9.42
N THR A 111 -13.97 -1.83 -9.13
CA THR A 111 -13.24 -1.07 -10.15
C THR A 111 -12.33 -1.98 -11.01
N GLU A 112 -11.72 -2.98 -10.39
CA GLU A 112 -10.81 -3.91 -11.08
C GLU A 112 -11.57 -4.93 -11.92
N ILE A 113 -12.72 -5.44 -11.45
CA ILE A 113 -13.61 -6.35 -12.21
C ILE A 113 -14.35 -5.61 -13.32
N GLY A 114 -14.77 -4.36 -13.10
CA GLY A 114 -15.35 -3.50 -14.14
C GLY A 114 -14.34 -2.93 -15.16
N GLY A 115 -13.06 -3.26 -15.02
CA GLY A 115 -11.97 -2.61 -15.76
C GLY A 115 -10.89 -3.56 -16.29
N ALA A 116 -9.74 -2.99 -16.64
CA ALA A 116 -8.64 -3.71 -17.28
C ALA A 116 -7.98 -4.81 -16.41
N LYS A 117 -8.35 -4.93 -15.13
CA LYS A 117 -7.80 -5.91 -14.17
C LYS A 117 -8.73 -7.10 -13.90
N ILE A 118 -9.83 -7.25 -14.64
CA ILE A 118 -10.80 -8.34 -14.46
C ILE A 118 -10.14 -9.72 -14.44
N GLY A 119 -9.11 -9.94 -15.26
CA GLY A 119 -8.35 -11.19 -15.29
C GLY A 119 -7.56 -11.48 -14.01
N ALA A 120 -7.04 -10.47 -13.32
CA ALA A 120 -6.34 -10.62 -12.05
C ALA A 120 -7.32 -10.87 -10.88
N ARG A 121 -8.53 -10.30 -10.94
CA ARG A 121 -9.59 -10.59 -9.94
C ARG A 121 -10.25 -11.95 -10.19
N ALA A 122 -10.32 -12.42 -11.44
CA ALA A 122 -10.67 -13.81 -11.76
C ALA A 122 -9.65 -14.79 -11.16
N GLU A 123 -8.36 -14.51 -11.31
CA GLU A 123 -7.26 -15.28 -10.69
C GLU A 123 -7.34 -15.25 -9.15
N ALA A 124 -7.57 -14.10 -8.53
CA ALA A 124 -7.80 -13.99 -7.10
C ALA A 124 -9.05 -14.76 -6.61
N SER A 125 -10.13 -14.81 -7.39
CA SER A 125 -11.28 -15.66 -7.05
C SER A 125 -10.99 -17.16 -7.19
N GLY A 126 -9.97 -17.55 -7.95
CA GLY A 126 -9.42 -18.90 -7.95
C GLY A 126 -8.83 -19.29 -6.59
N SER A 127 -7.91 -18.48 -6.06
CA SER A 127 -7.27 -18.76 -4.76
C SER A 127 -8.28 -18.68 -3.61
N CYS A 128 -9.17 -17.69 -3.64
CA CYS A 128 -10.28 -17.53 -2.70
C CYS A 128 -11.40 -18.61 -2.84
N LYS A 129 -11.26 -19.67 -3.64
CA LYS A 129 -12.23 -20.80 -3.64
C LYS A 129 -12.17 -21.65 -2.36
N LYS A 130 -11.05 -21.67 -1.64
CA LYS A 130 -10.91 -22.34 -0.33
C LYS A 130 -11.12 -21.32 0.80
N LEU A 131 -11.95 -21.67 1.79
CA LEU A 131 -12.19 -20.83 2.97
C LEU A 131 -11.04 -20.95 3.99
N PRO A 132 -10.86 -19.94 4.87
CA PRO A 132 -9.86 -19.99 5.93
C PRO A 132 -10.01 -21.20 6.83
N GLU A 133 -8.87 -21.74 7.25
CA GLU A 133 -8.79 -22.75 8.28
C GLU A 133 -9.46 -22.25 9.58
N GLY A 134 -10.65 -22.79 9.86
CA GLY A 134 -11.51 -22.34 10.94
C GLY A 134 -12.99 -22.59 10.65
N ILE A 135 -13.36 -22.57 9.37
CA ILE A 135 -14.73 -22.24 8.96
C ILE A 135 -15.40 -23.42 8.24
N ARG A 136 -16.64 -23.73 8.63
CA ARG A 136 -17.47 -24.70 7.90
C ARG A 136 -18.10 -23.93 6.75
N ALA A 137 -17.63 -24.24 5.54
CA ALA A 137 -18.40 -23.96 4.33
C ALA A 137 -19.84 -24.41 4.55
N SER A 138 -20.82 -23.58 4.20
CA SER A 138 -22.21 -24.03 4.09
C SER A 138 -22.30 -25.16 3.05
N ALA A 139 -23.35 -25.97 3.08
CA ALA A 139 -23.66 -26.77 1.91
C ALA A 139 -24.01 -25.82 0.75
N ALA A 140 -23.18 -25.81 -0.30
CA ALA A 140 -23.58 -25.19 -1.56
C ALA A 140 -24.90 -25.85 -2.05
N PRO A 141 -25.79 -25.11 -2.73
CA PRO A 141 -26.96 -25.73 -3.36
C PRO A 141 -26.48 -26.88 -4.25
N LYS A 142 -27.03 -28.09 -4.05
CA LYS A 142 -26.45 -29.31 -4.63
C LYS A 142 -26.43 -29.25 -6.16
N SER A 143 -25.23 -29.16 -6.71
CA SER A 143 -24.59 -30.39 -7.16
C SER A 143 -23.61 -30.89 -6.07
N PRO A 144 -23.29 -32.19 -5.99
CA PRO A 144 -22.97 -32.83 -4.72
C PRO A 144 -21.60 -32.49 -4.09
N SER A 145 -21.62 -32.21 -2.77
CA SER A 145 -20.53 -32.33 -1.75
C SER A 145 -19.24 -31.49 -1.92
N GLY A 146 -18.62 -30.91 -0.86
CA GLY A 146 -19.05 -30.69 0.53
C GLY A 146 -17.91 -30.65 1.57
N GLN A 147 -18.01 -29.79 2.61
CA GLN A 147 -17.19 -29.76 3.86
C GLN A 147 -15.68 -29.35 3.74
N ALA A 148 -14.91 -28.94 4.78
CA ALA A 148 -15.13 -28.10 5.99
C ALA A 148 -13.84 -27.91 6.87
N LYS A 149 -13.57 -26.69 7.43
CA LYS A 149 -12.74 -26.37 8.66
C LYS A 149 -11.19 -26.63 8.64
N ALA A 150 -10.33 -25.83 9.32
CA ALA A 150 -9.91 -25.98 10.75
C ALA A 150 -8.48 -25.45 11.22
N SER A 151 -8.28 -24.15 11.55
CA SER A 151 -7.26 -23.46 12.43
C SER A 151 -5.71 -23.70 12.32
N VAL A 152 -4.79 -22.73 12.03
CA VAL A 152 -4.32 -21.49 12.77
C VAL A 152 -3.65 -21.76 14.16
N PRO A 153 -2.38 -21.34 14.57
CA PRO A 153 -1.81 -19.95 14.66
C PRO A 153 -0.22 -19.66 14.72
N THR A 154 0.19 -18.37 14.90
CA THR A 154 1.34 -17.76 15.72
C THR A 154 2.85 -17.54 15.31
N LYS A 155 3.30 -16.25 15.38
CA LYS A 155 4.48 -15.57 16.09
C LYS A 155 6.01 -15.55 15.67
N ALA A 156 6.47 -14.39 15.15
CA ALA A 156 7.62 -13.47 15.49
C ALA A 156 9.17 -13.77 15.52
N ALA A 157 9.94 -13.01 14.67
CA ALA A 157 11.12 -12.08 14.92
C ALA A 157 12.45 -12.54 15.61
N PRO A 158 13.59 -11.75 15.71
CA PRO A 158 13.96 -10.39 15.17
C PRO A 158 15.44 -10.13 14.64
N ALA A 159 15.69 -8.91 14.11
CA ALA A 159 17.01 -8.18 13.93
C ALA A 159 18.06 -8.76 12.92
N ALA A 160 19.19 -8.13 12.49
CA ALA A 160 19.91 -6.82 12.66
C ALA A 160 20.69 -6.46 11.32
N ASN A 161 21.68 -5.56 11.10
CA ASN A 161 22.50 -4.53 11.82
C ASN A 161 23.10 -3.49 10.79
N ALA A 162 24.08 -2.64 11.16
CA ALA A 162 24.74 -1.57 10.33
C ALA A 162 26.09 -2.00 9.65
N GLU A 163 26.89 -1.21 8.88
CA GLU A 163 27.14 0.27 8.87
C GLU A 163 27.87 0.77 7.57
N SER A 164 27.43 1.90 7.00
CA SER A 164 28.14 3.04 6.30
C SER A 164 29.27 2.87 5.24
N PRO A 165 29.65 3.92 4.47
CA PRO A 165 29.01 5.24 4.18
C PRO A 165 28.91 5.44 2.62
N ALA A 166 28.97 6.59 1.90
CA ALA A 166 29.10 8.05 2.15
C ALA A 166 28.60 8.88 0.92
N LEU A 167 28.20 10.15 1.11
CA LEU A 167 28.44 11.26 0.17
C LEU A 167 28.27 12.61 0.90
N THR A 168 29.13 13.60 0.63
CA THR A 168 29.32 14.78 1.51
C THR A 168 29.02 16.13 0.84
N ALA A 169 28.13 16.92 1.43
CA ALA A 169 28.20 18.38 1.42
C ALA A 169 27.37 18.96 2.57
N ALA A 170 27.93 19.89 3.35
CA ALA A 170 27.13 20.77 4.20
C ALA A 170 26.60 21.91 3.31
N SER A 171 25.32 21.88 2.96
CA SER A 171 24.69 22.89 2.11
C SER A 171 24.38 24.16 2.90
N THR A 172 25.37 25.01 3.11
CA THR A 172 25.21 26.36 3.71
C THR A 172 24.59 27.37 2.73
N GLY A 173 23.56 26.94 1.99
CA GLY A 173 22.62 27.82 1.30
C GLY A 173 21.45 28.15 2.23
N PRO A 174 20.53 29.04 1.84
CA PRO A 174 19.41 29.45 2.68
C PRO A 174 18.31 28.37 2.71
N LEU A 175 18.41 27.45 3.67
CA LEU A 175 17.54 26.28 3.80
C LEU A 175 16.09 26.69 4.06
N GLY A 176 15.88 27.74 4.87
CA GLY A 176 14.55 28.28 5.14
C GLY A 176 13.90 28.88 3.90
N ALA A 177 14.66 29.62 3.09
CA ALA A 177 14.16 30.22 1.85
C ALA A 177 13.85 29.17 0.76
N GLU A 178 14.66 28.12 0.63
CA GLU A 178 14.39 27.00 -0.28
C GLU A 178 13.12 26.26 0.13
N ALA A 179 12.98 25.91 1.41
CA ALA A 179 11.80 25.25 1.95
C ALA A 179 10.54 26.13 1.80
N PHE A 180 10.62 27.43 2.06
CA PHE A 180 9.50 28.35 1.86
C PHE A 180 9.06 28.40 0.40
N THR A 181 10.00 28.43 -0.54
CA THR A 181 9.73 28.42 -1.98
C THR A 181 9.02 27.12 -2.42
N LYS A 182 9.42 25.97 -1.87
CA LYS A 182 8.70 24.70 -2.08
C LYS A 182 7.28 24.75 -1.52
N GLY A 183 7.09 25.30 -0.32
CA GLY A 183 5.77 25.49 0.30
C GLY A 183 4.83 26.31 -0.56
N VAL A 184 5.30 27.46 -1.08
CA VAL A 184 4.57 28.30 -2.04
C VAL A 184 4.20 27.52 -3.31
N ALA A 185 5.13 26.78 -3.92
CA ALA A 185 4.86 26.01 -5.13
C ALA A 185 3.78 24.92 -4.95
N HIS A 186 3.71 24.28 -3.78
CA HIS A 186 2.67 23.30 -3.45
C HIS A 186 1.33 23.95 -3.03
N ARG A 187 1.36 25.14 -2.43
CA ARG A 187 0.17 25.95 -2.10
C ARG A 187 -0.52 26.48 -3.36
N ASP A 188 0.26 26.97 -4.31
CA ASP A 188 -0.24 27.69 -5.50
C ASP A 188 -0.42 26.80 -6.73
N GLY A 189 -0.04 25.52 -6.65
CA GLY A 189 -0.25 24.53 -7.72
C GLY A 189 0.62 24.76 -8.96
N VAL A 190 1.85 25.24 -8.78
CA VAL A 190 2.73 25.60 -9.91
C VAL A 190 3.15 24.36 -10.69
N GLY A 191 2.46 24.11 -11.81
CA GLY A 191 2.67 22.94 -12.68
C GLY A 191 2.11 21.62 -12.13
N ARG A 192 1.27 21.63 -11.08
CA ARG A 192 0.68 20.43 -10.45
C ARG A 192 -0.58 20.78 -9.65
N PRO A 193 -1.44 19.81 -9.28
CA PRO A 193 -2.52 20.04 -8.33
C PRO A 193 -2.00 20.63 -6.99
N ILE A 194 -2.83 21.48 -6.36
CA ILE A 194 -2.54 22.04 -5.04
C ILE A 194 -2.45 20.91 -4.01
N ASN A 195 -1.38 20.88 -3.21
CA ASN A 195 -1.21 19.92 -2.12
C ASN A 195 -0.94 20.68 -0.81
N ARG A 196 -1.98 20.83 0.02
CA ARG A 196 -1.91 21.57 1.29
C ARG A 196 -1.02 20.89 2.35
N ALA A 197 -1.01 19.55 2.40
CA ALA A 197 -0.18 18.80 3.34
C ALA A 197 1.31 18.98 3.03
N ALA A 198 1.69 18.91 1.75
CA ALA A 198 3.04 19.24 1.29
C ALA A 198 3.39 20.71 1.55
N ALA A 199 2.48 21.64 1.28
CA ALA A 199 2.70 23.07 1.53
C ALA A 199 2.98 23.34 3.02
N TYR A 200 2.14 22.82 3.92
CA TYR A 200 2.31 22.94 5.37
C TYR A 200 3.62 22.30 5.85
N TYR A 201 3.94 21.09 5.39
CA TYR A 201 5.22 20.43 5.67
C TYR A 201 6.42 21.31 5.27
N TRP A 202 6.42 21.86 4.06
CA TRP A 202 7.53 22.71 3.60
C TRP A 202 7.57 24.07 4.33
N PHE A 203 6.44 24.62 4.77
CA PHE A 203 6.42 25.79 5.65
C PHE A 203 6.91 25.46 7.08
N LEU A 204 6.66 24.26 7.61
CA LEU A 204 7.24 23.81 8.89
C LEU A 204 8.76 23.71 8.76
N ARG A 205 9.27 23.03 7.71
CA ARG A 205 10.70 22.96 7.40
C ARG A 205 11.32 24.36 7.24
N ALA A 206 10.59 25.32 6.68
CA ALA A 206 11.04 26.71 6.52
C ALA A 206 11.09 27.51 7.82
N ALA A 207 10.26 27.17 8.81
CA ALA A 207 10.28 27.77 10.15
C ALA A 207 11.32 27.11 11.08
N MET A 208 11.62 25.82 10.85
CA MET A 208 12.58 25.04 11.64
C MET A 208 14.03 25.07 11.12
N ALA A 209 14.28 25.73 9.98
CA ALA A 209 15.61 25.84 9.40
C ALA A 209 16.60 26.60 10.31
N GLN A 210 17.91 26.44 10.06
CA GLN A 210 18.94 27.26 10.72
C GLN A 210 18.80 28.76 10.38
N ASP A 211 18.20 29.06 9.23
CA ASP A 211 17.82 30.39 8.74
C ASP A 211 16.29 30.50 8.52
N PRO A 212 15.46 30.63 9.57
CA PRO A 212 14.01 30.60 9.42
C PRO A 212 13.48 31.68 8.47
N HIS A 213 12.64 31.31 7.50
CA HIS A 213 12.04 32.29 6.60
C HIS A 213 10.94 33.09 7.32
N PRO A 214 10.97 34.44 7.35
CA PRO A 214 10.13 35.25 8.23
C PRO A 214 8.62 35.07 7.99
N ASP A 215 8.22 34.78 6.76
CA ASP A 215 6.82 34.56 6.40
C ASP A 215 6.29 33.15 6.75
N ALA A 216 7.15 32.18 7.09
CA ALA A 216 6.75 30.78 7.26
C ALA A 216 5.67 30.61 8.35
N ALA A 217 5.84 31.27 9.50
CA ALA A 217 4.87 31.24 10.61
C ALA A 217 3.46 31.75 10.20
N ARG A 218 3.38 32.71 9.26
CA ARG A 218 2.11 33.26 8.77
C ARG A 218 1.37 32.26 7.87
N GLU A 219 2.09 31.56 7.00
CA GLU A 219 1.47 30.54 6.13
C GLU A 219 1.09 29.28 6.91
N LEU A 220 1.81 28.94 7.99
CA LEU A 220 1.45 27.89 8.94
C LEU A 220 0.12 28.18 9.66
N ALA A 221 -0.08 29.40 10.16
CA ALA A 221 -1.32 29.81 10.81
C ALA A 221 -2.53 29.63 9.87
N ARG A 222 -2.46 30.18 8.64
CA ARG A 222 -3.49 30.03 7.60
C ARG A 222 -3.80 28.58 7.25
N SER A 223 -2.80 27.70 7.30
CA SER A 223 -2.97 26.29 6.97
C SER A 223 -3.80 25.56 8.02
N ARG A 224 -3.64 25.89 9.31
CA ARG A 224 -4.41 25.31 10.43
C ARG A 224 -5.89 25.69 10.39
N GLU A 225 -6.22 26.86 9.84
CA GLU A 225 -7.60 27.29 9.59
C GLU A 225 -8.29 26.49 8.45
N SER A 226 -7.52 25.75 7.64
CA SER A 226 -7.99 25.23 6.34
C SER A 226 -8.46 23.77 6.32
N GLY A 227 -8.44 23.08 7.46
CA GLY A 227 -8.86 21.67 7.63
C GLY A 227 -7.70 20.66 7.67
N PRO A 228 -8.02 19.34 7.75
CA PRO A 228 -7.02 18.29 7.94
C PRO A 228 -6.07 18.13 6.76
N LEU A 229 -4.84 17.69 7.06
CA LEU A 229 -3.70 17.68 6.15
C LEU A 229 -3.22 16.25 5.87
N GLU A 230 -3.77 15.62 4.82
CA GLU A 230 -3.25 14.36 4.27
C GLU A 230 -3.02 14.46 2.76
N SER A 231 -2.04 13.71 2.25
CA SER A 231 -1.77 13.59 0.81
C SER A 231 -2.04 12.17 0.34
N ALA A 232 -2.98 12.02 -0.59
CA ALA A 232 -3.28 10.76 -1.25
C ALA A 232 -2.10 10.23 -2.11
N GLU A 233 -1.28 11.14 -2.64
CA GLU A 233 -0.03 10.81 -3.36
C GLU A 233 1.02 10.26 -2.39
N GLY A 234 1.19 10.90 -1.23
CA GLY A 234 2.05 10.39 -0.15
C GLY A 234 1.56 9.03 0.40
N ALA A 235 0.25 8.82 0.51
CA ALA A 235 -0.32 7.53 0.89
C ALA A 235 -0.07 6.42 -0.15
N ALA A 236 -0.06 6.76 -1.45
CA ALA A 236 0.30 5.82 -2.51
C ALA A 236 1.79 5.44 -2.46
N LEU A 237 2.68 6.42 -2.27
CA LEU A 237 4.12 6.21 -2.09
C LEU A 237 4.43 5.40 -0.82
N PHE A 238 3.72 5.63 0.28
CA PHE A 238 3.82 4.83 1.51
C PHE A 238 3.48 3.36 1.24
N LYS A 239 2.34 3.06 0.59
CA LYS A 239 1.98 1.68 0.22
C LYS A 239 3.02 1.04 -0.71
N GLN A 240 3.61 1.81 -1.63
CA GLN A 240 4.71 1.32 -2.47
C GLN A 240 5.98 1.01 -1.65
N ALA A 241 6.27 1.83 -0.64
CA ALA A 241 7.39 1.64 0.28
C ALA A 241 7.23 0.39 1.16
N GLU A 242 6.02 0.13 1.66
CA GLU A 242 5.64 -1.10 2.38
C GLU A 242 5.82 -2.33 1.50
N HIS A 243 5.32 -2.29 0.26
CA HIS A 243 5.50 -3.38 -0.71
C HIS A 243 6.99 -3.72 -0.94
N LEU A 244 7.89 -2.73 -1.02
CA LEU A 244 9.33 -3.00 -1.18
C LEU A 244 9.97 -3.70 0.03
N VAL A 245 9.42 -3.54 1.24
CA VAL A 245 9.87 -4.28 2.42
C VAL A 245 9.25 -5.69 2.45
N LEU A 246 7.99 -5.84 2.01
CA LEU A 246 7.23 -7.09 2.03
C LEU A 246 7.69 -8.12 0.99
N TYR A 247 8.07 -7.69 -0.23
CA TYR A 247 8.34 -8.58 -1.37
C TYR A 247 9.82 -8.99 -1.55
N ALA A 248 10.69 -8.72 -0.58
CA ALA A 248 12.07 -9.18 -0.63
C ALA A 248 12.16 -10.67 -0.26
N SER A 249 12.41 -11.55 -1.24
CA SER A 249 12.33 -13.01 -1.05
C SER A 249 13.51 -13.61 -0.27
N THR A 250 14.57 -12.85 -0.07
CA THR A 250 15.74 -13.23 0.75
C THR A 250 16.27 -12.05 1.57
N ASP A 251 17.00 -12.34 2.64
CA ASP A 251 17.65 -11.35 3.50
C ASP A 251 18.63 -10.43 2.74
N ARG A 252 19.20 -10.91 1.62
CA ARG A 252 20.04 -10.12 0.72
C ARG A 252 19.24 -9.12 -0.11
N GLU A 253 18.08 -9.52 -0.61
CA GLU A 253 17.15 -8.63 -1.32
C GLU A 253 16.53 -7.61 -0.37
N LEU A 254 16.25 -7.98 0.88
CA LEU A 254 15.68 -7.09 1.90
C LEU A 254 16.66 -5.97 2.27
N LYS A 255 17.95 -6.30 2.38
CA LYS A 255 19.02 -5.30 2.54
C LYS A 255 19.14 -4.37 1.31
N ALA A 256 18.82 -4.84 0.12
CA ALA A 256 18.81 -4.03 -1.11
C ALA A 256 17.50 -3.25 -1.35
N SER A 257 16.38 -3.65 -0.74
CA SER A 257 15.09 -2.96 -0.88
C SER A 257 14.88 -1.86 0.17
N LYS A 258 15.44 -2.02 1.37
CA LYS A 258 15.36 -1.02 2.46
C LYS A 258 15.72 0.41 2.05
N PRO A 259 16.82 0.71 1.32
CA PRO A 259 17.12 2.07 0.86
C PRO A 259 16.08 2.64 -0.12
N LYS A 260 15.44 1.78 -0.92
CA LYS A 260 14.38 2.19 -1.86
C LYS A 260 13.07 2.46 -1.14
N SER A 261 12.72 1.63 -0.17
CA SER A 261 11.58 1.87 0.73
C SER A 261 11.78 3.17 1.52
N PHE A 262 12.97 3.39 2.09
CA PHE A 262 13.33 4.64 2.77
C PHE A 262 13.13 5.87 1.86
N ALA A 263 13.60 5.83 0.61
CA ALA A 263 13.41 6.92 -0.35
C ALA A 263 11.93 7.20 -0.67
N LEU A 264 11.09 6.17 -0.77
CA LEU A 264 9.64 6.33 -0.99
C LEU A 264 8.92 6.86 0.26
N HIS A 265 9.29 6.41 1.46
CA HIS A 265 8.80 7.00 2.71
C HIS A 265 9.23 8.46 2.85
N LEU A 266 10.47 8.82 2.48
CA LEU A 266 10.94 10.20 2.47
C LEU A 266 10.09 11.09 1.54
N GLN A 267 9.88 10.66 0.29
CA GLN A 267 9.02 11.38 -0.67
C GLN A 267 7.58 11.52 -0.16
N ALA A 268 7.02 10.46 0.42
CA ALA A 268 5.70 10.50 1.02
C ALA A 268 5.61 11.47 2.22
N ALA A 269 6.65 11.52 3.05
CA ALA A 269 6.74 12.45 4.18
C ALA A 269 6.90 13.91 3.70
N GLU A 270 7.66 14.15 2.63
CA GLU A 270 7.78 15.46 1.96
C GLU A 270 6.47 15.95 1.30
N LEU A 271 5.54 15.03 1.05
CA LEU A 271 4.17 15.35 0.63
C LEU A 271 3.19 15.53 1.81
N GLY A 272 3.67 15.43 3.05
CA GLY A 272 2.86 15.58 4.26
C GLY A 272 2.07 14.34 4.67
N HIS A 273 2.50 13.12 4.29
CA HIS A 273 1.86 11.89 4.75
C HIS A 273 2.34 11.51 6.17
N LEU A 274 1.47 11.67 7.17
CA LEU A 274 1.83 11.52 8.58
C LEU A 274 2.43 10.15 8.96
N PRO A 275 1.91 8.98 8.52
CA PRO A 275 2.58 7.69 8.76
C PRO A 275 4.00 7.62 8.19
N SER A 276 4.29 8.34 7.10
CA SER A 276 5.64 8.43 6.54
C SER A 276 6.55 9.36 7.34
N ILE A 277 6.02 10.48 7.85
CA ILE A 277 6.73 11.38 8.78
C ILE A 277 7.17 10.57 10.03
N ASN A 278 6.26 9.79 10.60
CA ASN A 278 6.57 8.89 11.73
C ASN A 278 7.53 7.75 11.36
N THR A 279 7.48 7.26 10.12
CA THR A 279 8.48 6.30 9.60
C THR A 279 9.87 6.94 9.50
N MET A 280 9.99 8.20 9.06
CA MET A 280 11.28 8.91 9.00
C MET A 280 11.86 9.21 10.38
N MET A 281 11.03 9.70 11.32
CA MET A 281 11.38 9.83 12.74
C MET A 281 11.97 8.52 13.28
N SER A 282 11.29 7.39 13.04
CA SER A 282 11.71 6.07 13.51
C SER A 282 12.98 5.55 12.82
N ALA A 283 13.10 5.73 11.50
CA ALA A 283 14.23 5.28 10.69
C ALA A 283 15.56 5.96 11.05
N PHE A 284 15.51 7.21 11.51
CA PHE A 284 16.67 7.91 12.07
C PHE A 284 16.90 7.63 13.57
N ARG A 285 15.95 7.02 14.27
CA ARG A 285 16.07 6.68 15.71
C ARG A 285 16.72 5.31 15.94
N GLU A 286 16.49 4.35 15.05
CA GLU A 286 16.87 2.94 15.21
C GLU A 286 17.72 2.44 14.03
N ARG A 287 18.78 1.65 14.32
CA ARG A 287 19.56 0.93 13.29
C ARG A 287 18.67 -0.09 12.56
N GLY A 288 18.04 0.27 11.46
CA GLY A 288 17.20 -0.70 10.74
C GLY A 288 16.62 -0.37 9.36
N TRP A 289 16.41 0.90 8.99
CA TRP A 289 15.53 1.27 7.86
C TRP A 289 16.24 1.99 6.71
N GLY A 290 17.34 1.43 6.20
CA GLY A 290 17.96 1.87 4.93
C GLY A 290 18.75 3.20 5.00
N THR A 291 18.82 3.82 6.17
CA THR A 291 19.66 4.98 6.52
C THR A 291 20.44 4.67 7.79
N GLU A 292 21.42 5.51 8.13
CA GLU A 292 22.07 5.49 9.44
C GLU A 292 21.23 6.21 10.50
N PRO A 293 21.38 5.85 11.79
CA PRO A 293 20.81 6.60 12.90
C PRO A 293 21.34 8.04 12.93
N ASP A 294 20.43 8.99 13.13
CA ASP A 294 20.74 10.40 13.31
C ASP A 294 19.72 11.00 14.29
N ILE A 295 20.15 11.17 15.53
CA ILE A 295 19.28 11.65 16.62
C ILE A 295 18.84 13.11 16.40
N VAL A 296 19.58 13.91 15.63
CA VAL A 296 19.19 15.28 15.29
C VAL A 296 18.05 15.23 14.27
N LYS A 297 18.21 14.50 13.17
CA LYS A 297 17.14 14.31 12.18
C LYS A 297 15.91 13.63 12.78
N SER A 298 16.10 12.64 13.65
CA SER A 298 14.97 11.97 14.34
C SER A 298 14.17 12.96 15.18
N ARG A 299 14.84 13.89 15.88
CA ARG A 299 14.19 14.98 16.62
C ARG A 299 13.49 15.98 15.70
N GLU A 300 14.09 16.35 14.56
CA GLU A 300 13.44 17.20 13.54
C GLU A 300 12.14 16.55 13.01
N TRP A 301 12.18 15.27 12.64
CA TRP A 301 10.98 14.55 12.18
C TRP A 301 9.93 14.38 13.29
N ALA A 302 10.34 14.23 14.55
CA ALA A 302 9.43 14.21 15.70
C ALA A 302 8.76 15.58 15.96
N GLN A 303 9.48 16.70 15.75
CA GLN A 303 8.90 18.05 15.74
C GLN A 303 7.88 18.22 14.62
N ILE A 304 8.19 17.78 13.39
CA ILE A 304 7.25 17.83 12.26
C ILE A 304 5.99 16.99 12.56
N SER A 305 6.16 15.79 13.14
CA SER A 305 5.07 14.92 13.57
C SER A 305 4.15 15.59 14.61
N ALA A 306 4.72 16.14 15.67
CA ALA A 306 3.96 16.87 16.70
C ALA A 306 3.24 18.10 16.15
N GLU A 307 3.86 18.85 15.23
CA GLU A 307 3.24 20.02 14.57
C GLU A 307 2.17 19.65 13.53
N PHE A 308 2.08 18.37 13.12
CA PHE A 308 0.92 17.79 12.43
C PHE A 308 -0.18 17.30 13.40
N GLY A 309 0.03 17.42 14.71
CA GLY A 309 -0.91 17.01 15.76
C GLY A 309 -0.78 15.55 16.21
N ASP A 310 0.33 14.88 15.89
CA ASP A 310 0.51 13.46 16.21
C ASP A 310 1.21 13.21 17.54
N ARG A 311 0.61 12.31 18.32
CA ARG A 311 1.01 12.00 19.69
C ARG A 311 2.27 11.15 19.79
N GLU A 312 2.67 10.44 18.74
CA GLU A 312 3.94 9.70 18.74
C GLU A 312 5.12 10.67 18.55
N GLY A 313 4.95 11.72 17.73
CA GLY A 313 5.88 12.86 17.67
C GLY A 313 6.08 13.52 19.05
N GLU A 314 4.98 13.92 19.70
CA GLU A 314 5.02 14.48 21.07
C GLU A 314 5.76 13.55 22.05
N ARG A 315 5.43 12.25 22.04
CA ARG A 315 6.01 11.24 22.93
C ARG A 315 7.51 11.03 22.67
N VAL A 316 7.96 11.08 21.43
CA VAL A 316 9.38 10.96 21.07
C VAL A 316 10.16 12.22 21.47
N LEU A 317 9.58 13.42 21.35
CA LEU A 317 10.19 14.66 21.83
C LEU A 317 10.32 14.70 23.36
N ALA A 318 9.31 14.22 24.09
CA ALA A 318 9.37 14.09 25.55
C ALA A 318 10.46 13.10 26.01
N ALA A 319 10.84 12.14 25.16
CA ALA A 319 11.96 11.21 25.39
C ALA A 319 13.34 11.75 24.93
N TYR A 320 13.41 13.03 24.56
CA TYR A 320 14.61 13.74 24.12
C TYR A 320 14.99 14.93 25.02
N MET A 321 14.30 15.07 26.16
CA MET A 321 14.52 16.06 27.23
C MET A 321 15.22 15.41 28.43
#